data_AF-A0A2N0VB77-F1
#
_entry.id   AF-A0A2N0VB77-F1
#
_cell.length_a   1.000
_cell.length_b   1.000
_cell.length_c   1.000
_cell.angle_alpha   90.00
_cell.angle_beta   90.00
_cell.angle_gamma   90.00
#
_symmetry.space_group_name_H-M   'P 1'
#
loop_
_entity.id
_entity.type
_entity.pdbx_description
1 polymer ?
#
loop_
_entity_poly.entity_id
_entity_poly.type
_entity_poly.pdbx_seq_one_letter_code
_entity_poly.pdbx_strand_id
1 'polypeptide(L)'
;MTRFSTPFSPSPDTVESFGGGLTTCHGVTDMNTHALGKIRPINTQPTQAGNDFFRQIAELDAERQTVTATGLPALIRLSAIANRDTGQAGTVRRFLLGLYNGYRFPFNLVTLRGLDKVLFDDCMAVLALDARATAKEIHQYLDNGDTCFQRWAQGGAQ
;
A
#
# COMPACT_ATOMS: atom_id res chain seq x y z
N MET A 1 29.55 24.25 34.25
CA MET A 1 29.74 22.79 34.21
C MET A 1 28.55 22.24 33.43
N THR A 2 28.60 21.62 32.26
CA THR A 2 29.66 21.02 31.43
C THR A 2 29.08 20.88 30.00
N ARG A 3 29.99 20.80 29.02
CA ARG A 3 29.86 20.82 27.54
C ARG A 3 29.11 19.63 26.89
N PHE A 4 29.00 19.72 25.55
CA PHE A 4 28.88 18.70 24.47
C PHE A 4 27.49 18.66 23.80
N SER A 5 27.31 18.56 22.48
CA SER A 5 28.16 18.66 21.28
C SER A 5 27.21 18.66 20.07
N THR A 6 27.40 19.54 19.08
CA THR A 6 26.88 19.36 17.70
C THR A 6 27.89 18.50 16.92
N PRO A 7 27.52 17.82 15.81
CA PRO A 7 27.46 18.43 14.45
C PRO A 7 26.37 17.79 13.55
N PHE A 8 25.96 18.32 12.39
CA PHE A 8 26.66 18.18 11.12
C PHE A 8 25.83 18.89 10.03
N SER A 9 26.46 19.79 9.28
CA SER A 9 25.93 20.48 8.11
C SER A 9 26.91 20.23 6.97
N PRO A 10 26.51 19.73 5.79
CA PRO A 10 27.41 19.63 4.66
C PRO A 10 27.43 20.92 3.82
N SER A 11 28.63 21.44 3.59
CA SER A 11 28.93 22.45 2.56
C SER A 11 29.19 21.77 1.20
N PRO A 12 29.01 22.48 0.07
CA PRO A 12 29.17 21.93 -1.27
C PRO A 12 30.63 22.00 -1.76
N ASP A 13 31.18 20.86 -2.17
CA ASP A 13 32.49 20.76 -2.83
C ASP A 13 32.39 21.03 -4.34
N THR A 14 33.12 22.07 -4.75
CA THR A 14 34.10 22.09 -5.84
C THR A 14 33.71 21.55 -7.22
N VAL A 15 33.40 22.49 -8.12
CA VAL A 15 33.40 22.30 -9.58
C VAL A 15 34.83 22.51 -10.09
N GLU A 16 35.53 21.45 -10.48
CA GLU A 16 36.79 21.57 -11.20
C GLU A 16 36.57 21.63 -12.72
N SER A 17 37.19 22.65 -13.30
CA SER A 17 37.26 22.94 -14.73
C SER A 17 38.52 22.30 -15.31
N PHE A 18 38.37 21.50 -16.36
CA PHE A 18 39.50 21.14 -17.23
C PHE A 18 39.07 21.24 -18.70
N GLY A 19 39.61 22.26 -19.36
CA GLY A 19 39.68 22.33 -20.81
C GLY A 19 40.97 21.72 -21.34
N GLY A 20 40.95 21.33 -22.61
CA GLY A 20 42.16 21.18 -23.43
C GLY A 20 42.23 19.89 -24.23
N GLY A 21 42.29 20.01 -25.56
CA GLY A 21 42.96 19.02 -26.42
C GLY A 21 42.18 18.53 -27.63
N LEU A 22 41.93 19.40 -28.62
CA LEU A 22 41.79 18.93 -30.01
C LEU A 22 43.15 18.37 -30.44
N THR A 23 43.22 17.09 -30.77
CA THR A 23 44.32 16.54 -31.58
C THR A 23 43.73 15.85 -32.79
N THR A 24 44.03 16.45 -33.94
CA THR A 24 43.77 15.98 -35.29
C THR A 24 44.67 14.78 -35.57
N CYS A 25 44.12 13.61 -35.88
CA CYS A 25 44.86 12.50 -36.48
C CYS A 25 44.36 12.29 -37.91
N HIS A 26 45.20 12.70 -38.87
CA HIS A 26 45.06 12.39 -40.29
C HIS A 26 45.48 10.93 -40.55
N GLY A 27 44.57 10.17 -41.17
CA GLY A 27 44.83 9.22 -42.26
C GLY A 27 45.64 7.95 -41.97
N VAL A 28 44.94 6.81 -41.96
CA VAL A 28 45.35 5.64 -42.75
C VAL A 28 44.08 5.02 -43.35
N THR A 29 44.03 4.97 -44.68
CA THR A 29 43.01 4.26 -45.45
C THR A 29 43.45 2.79 -45.61
N ASP A 30 42.43 1.94 -45.57
CA ASP A 30 42.27 0.67 -46.29
C ASP A 30 42.54 -0.69 -45.64
N MET A 31 41.57 -1.57 -45.97
CA MET A 31 41.53 -3.04 -45.89
C MET A 31 41.31 -3.67 -44.51
N ASN A 32 40.07 -4.10 -44.23
CA ASN A 32 39.62 -5.43 -44.67
C ASN A 32 38.18 -5.71 -44.19
N THR A 33 37.31 -5.97 -45.16
CA THR A 33 35.91 -6.40 -44.99
C THR A 33 35.88 -7.83 -44.44
N HIS A 34 35.69 -7.99 -43.13
CA HIS A 34 35.26 -9.27 -42.56
C HIS A 34 33.88 -9.14 -41.92
N ALA A 35 32.98 -10.01 -42.39
CA ALA A 35 31.56 -10.04 -42.10
C ALA A 35 31.24 -10.07 -40.60
N LEU A 36 30.78 -8.93 -40.07
CA LEU A 36 29.95 -8.92 -38.87
C LEU A 36 28.59 -9.50 -39.24
N GLY A 37 28.35 -10.75 -38.82
CA GLY A 37 27.02 -11.36 -38.87
C GLY A 37 26.01 -10.41 -38.24
N LYS A 38 25.04 -9.97 -39.05
CA LYS A 38 23.95 -9.08 -38.62
C LYS A 38 23.17 -9.82 -37.53
N ILE A 39 23.40 -9.49 -36.26
CA ILE A 39 22.50 -9.90 -35.18
C ILE A 39 21.13 -9.34 -35.55
N ARG A 40 20.18 -10.23 -35.87
CA ARG A 40 18.79 -9.81 -36.11
C ARG A 40 18.28 -9.22 -34.79
N PRO A 41 17.67 -8.03 -34.78
CA PRO A 41 17.00 -7.56 -33.58
C PRO A 41 15.93 -8.60 -33.23
N ILE A 42 16.02 -9.18 -32.03
CA ILE A 42 14.96 -10.03 -31.51
C ILE A 42 13.74 -9.11 -31.36
N ASN A 43 12.78 -9.22 -32.27
CA ASN A 43 11.52 -8.51 -32.16
C ASN A 43 10.67 -9.23 -31.10
N THR A 44 10.89 -8.90 -29.83
CA THR A 44 10.08 -9.42 -28.73
C THR A 44 8.79 -8.62 -28.66
N GLN A 45 7.90 -8.77 -29.64
CA GLN A 45 6.53 -8.32 -29.44
C GLN A 45 5.86 -9.29 -28.46
N PRO A 46 5.36 -8.79 -27.31
CA PRO A 46 4.64 -9.63 -26.37
C PRO A 46 3.43 -10.24 -27.07
N THR A 47 3.23 -11.54 -26.87
CA THR A 47 2.10 -12.28 -27.43
C THR A 47 0.79 -11.72 -26.86
N GLN A 48 -0.32 -11.90 -27.59
CA GLN A 48 -1.64 -11.47 -27.11
C GLN A 48 -1.97 -12.03 -25.72
N ALA A 49 -1.64 -13.31 -25.47
CA ALA A 49 -1.76 -13.94 -24.16
C ALA A 49 -0.92 -13.25 -23.07
N GLY A 50 0.28 -12.75 -23.41
CA GLY A 50 1.07 -11.92 -22.51
C GLY A 50 0.37 -10.61 -22.18
N ASN A 51 -0.16 -9.91 -23.18
CA ASN A 51 -0.87 -8.65 -22.98
C ASN A 51 -2.14 -8.81 -22.13
N ASP A 52 -2.90 -9.90 -22.33
CA ASP A 52 -4.10 -10.20 -21.54
C ASP A 52 -3.75 -10.47 -20.07
N PHE A 53 -2.66 -11.21 -19.82
CA PHE A 53 -2.15 -11.46 -18.47
C PHE A 53 -1.75 -10.16 -17.78
N PHE A 54 -0.96 -9.29 -18.43
CA PHE A 54 -0.56 -8.01 -17.85
C PHE A 54 -1.76 -7.10 -17.54
N ARG A 55 -2.79 -7.12 -18.41
CA ARG A 55 -4.01 -6.35 -18.19
C ARG A 55 -4.80 -6.83 -16.98
N GLN A 56 -4.94 -8.15 -16.83
CA GLN A 56 -5.65 -8.75 -15.71
C GLN A 56 -4.96 -8.44 -14.37
N ILE A 57 -3.63 -8.50 -14.32
CA ILE A 57 -2.85 -8.10 -13.14
C ILE A 57 -3.13 -6.63 -12.79
N ALA A 58 -3.06 -5.73 -13.78
CA ALA A 58 -3.28 -4.30 -13.57
C ALA A 58 -4.70 -3.99 -13.08
N GLU A 59 -5.72 -4.71 -13.57
CA GLU A 59 -7.11 -4.53 -13.13
C GLU A 59 -7.32 -4.98 -11.68
N LEU A 60 -6.76 -6.13 -11.29
CA LEU A 60 -6.79 -6.62 -9.91
C LEU A 60 -6.06 -5.65 -8.96
N ASP A 61 -4.92 -5.12 -9.36
CA ASP A 61 -4.17 -4.15 -8.56
C ASP A 61 -4.92 -2.82 -8.42
N ALA A 62 -5.57 -2.35 -9.50
CA ALA A 62 -6.40 -1.14 -9.46
C ALA A 62 -7.62 -1.31 -8.55
N GLU A 63 -8.28 -2.48 -8.58
CA GLU A 63 -9.39 -2.80 -7.66
C GLU A 63 -8.90 -2.75 -6.21
N ARG A 64 -7.79 -3.43 -5.91
CA ARG A 64 -7.20 -3.45 -4.56
C ARG A 64 -6.83 -2.06 -4.06
N GLN A 65 -6.23 -1.23 -4.91
CA GLN A 65 -5.88 0.15 -4.56
C GLN A 65 -7.13 0.98 -4.26
N THR A 66 -8.16 0.86 -5.09
CA THR A 66 -9.43 1.58 -4.91
C THR A 66 -10.09 1.19 -3.59
N VAL A 67 -10.21 -0.11 -3.33
CA VAL A 67 -10.81 -0.62 -2.09
C VAL A 67 -9.98 -0.20 -0.87
N THR A 68 -8.64 -0.23 -0.97
CA THR A 68 -7.75 0.21 0.12
C THR A 68 -7.92 1.69 0.42
N ALA A 69 -7.99 2.53 -0.62
CA ALA A 69 -8.15 3.96 -0.48
C ALA A 69 -9.47 4.35 0.19
N THR A 70 -10.55 3.59 -0.04
CA THR A 70 -11.86 3.84 0.60
C THR A 70 -11.98 3.18 1.98
N GLY A 71 -11.47 1.96 2.12
CA GLY A 71 -11.66 1.14 3.31
C GLY A 71 -10.80 1.57 4.49
N LEU A 72 -9.56 2.03 4.25
CA LEU A 72 -8.66 2.43 5.34
C LEU A 72 -9.18 3.66 6.12
N PRO A 73 -9.62 4.76 5.47
CA PRO A 73 -10.25 5.87 6.19
C PRO A 73 -11.53 5.45 6.94
N ALA A 74 -12.33 4.54 6.37
CA ALA A 74 -13.53 4.01 7.02
C ALA A 74 -13.16 3.23 8.29
N LEU A 75 -12.14 2.37 8.23
CA LEU A 75 -11.64 1.62 9.39
C LEU A 75 -11.20 2.55 10.52
N ILE A 76 -10.49 3.62 10.21
CA ILE A 76 -10.04 4.62 11.21
C ILE A 76 -11.24 5.32 11.86
N ARG A 77 -12.27 5.67 11.10
CA ARG A 77 -13.51 6.24 11.67
C ARG A 77 -14.23 5.24 12.56
N LEU A 78 -14.42 4.01 12.10
CA LEU A 78 -15.09 2.96 12.87
C LEU A 78 -14.34 2.61 14.14
N SER A 79 -13.00 2.58 14.13
CA SER A 79 -12.21 2.30 15.33
C SER A 79 -12.37 3.41 16.39
N ALA A 80 -12.41 4.67 15.98
CA ALA A 80 -12.69 5.80 16.87
C ALA A 80 -14.09 5.72 17.48
N ILE A 81 -15.09 5.26 16.70
CA ILE A 81 -16.47 5.08 17.18
C ILE A 81 -16.57 3.86 18.09
N ALA A 82 -15.93 2.75 17.75
CA ALA A 82 -15.89 1.53 18.56
C ALA A 82 -15.27 1.76 19.93
N ASN A 83 -14.43 2.79 20.11
CA ASN A 83 -13.93 3.18 21.42
C ASN A 83 -14.98 3.85 22.32
N ARG A 84 -16.05 4.43 21.78
CA ARG A 84 -17.09 5.12 22.55
C ARG A 84 -18.05 4.14 23.23
N ASP A 85 -18.77 4.64 24.23
CA ASP A 85 -19.83 3.89 24.91
C ASP A 85 -21.23 4.31 24.43
N THR A 86 -21.55 3.97 23.19
CA THR A 86 -22.90 4.17 22.61
C THR A 86 -23.48 2.86 22.09
N GLY A 87 -24.81 2.76 21.99
CA GLY A 87 -25.48 1.55 21.49
C GLY A 87 -25.00 1.14 20.09
N GLN A 88 -24.81 2.12 19.19
CA GLN A 88 -24.26 1.89 17.85
C GLN A 88 -22.77 1.55 17.88
N ALA A 89 -21.98 2.17 18.77
CA ALA A 89 -20.56 1.84 18.94
C ALA A 89 -20.36 0.37 19.34
N GLY A 90 -21.25 -0.18 20.17
CA GLY A 90 -21.24 -1.60 20.51
C GLY A 90 -21.48 -2.51 19.30
N THR A 91 -22.36 -2.12 18.37
CA THR A 91 -22.59 -2.86 17.12
C THR A 91 -21.37 -2.80 16.20
N VAL A 92 -20.78 -1.62 16.02
CA VAL A 92 -19.53 -1.45 15.24
C VAL A 92 -18.38 -2.26 15.85
N ARG A 93 -18.23 -2.24 17.17
CA ARG A 93 -17.19 -3.01 17.88
C ARG A 93 -17.34 -4.52 17.63
N ARG A 94 -18.56 -5.05 17.72
CA ARG A 94 -18.84 -6.47 17.44
C ARG A 94 -18.59 -6.82 15.98
N PHE A 95 -18.91 -5.92 15.05
CA PHE A 95 -18.60 -6.11 13.63
C PHE A 95 -17.10 -6.23 13.41
N LEU A 96 -16.30 -5.28 13.93
CA LEU A 96 -14.85 -5.32 13.81
C LEU A 96 -14.25 -6.58 14.47
N LEU A 97 -14.72 -6.95 15.66
CA LEU A 97 -14.29 -8.19 16.34
C LEU A 97 -14.66 -9.45 15.54
N GLY A 98 -15.80 -9.44 14.85
CA GLY A 98 -16.21 -10.53 13.96
C GLY A 98 -15.30 -10.68 12.75
N LEU A 99 -14.79 -9.58 12.17
CA LEU A 99 -13.77 -9.62 11.13
C LEU A 99 -12.43 -10.14 11.66
N TYR A 100 -12.07 -9.77 12.89
CA TYR A 100 -10.84 -10.26 13.52
C TYR A 100 -10.90 -11.76 13.82
N ASN A 101 -12.00 -12.25 14.39
CA ASN A 101 -12.19 -13.68 14.65
C ASN A 101 -13.68 -14.02 14.76
N GLY A 102 -14.29 -14.41 13.64
CA GLY A 102 -15.72 -14.74 13.59
C GLY A 102 -16.12 -15.96 14.42
N TYR A 103 -15.21 -16.90 14.68
CA TYR A 103 -15.49 -18.06 15.54
C TYR A 103 -15.61 -17.68 17.01
N ARG A 104 -14.74 -16.77 17.47
CA ARG A 104 -14.74 -16.28 18.86
C ARG A 104 -15.79 -15.21 19.08
N PHE A 105 -16.06 -14.39 18.06
CA PHE A 105 -16.97 -13.24 18.13
C PHE A 105 -18.04 -13.35 17.04
N PRO A 106 -19.08 -14.17 17.24
CA PRO A 106 -20.15 -14.28 16.27
C PRO A 106 -20.88 -12.93 16.15
N PHE A 107 -21.05 -12.47 14.92
CA PHE A 107 -21.72 -11.20 14.62
C PHE A 107 -23.06 -11.43 13.93
N ASN A 108 -24.13 -10.85 14.47
CA ASN A 108 -25.46 -10.92 13.87
C ASN A 108 -25.64 -9.80 12.84
N LEU A 109 -25.68 -10.16 11.55
CA LEU A 109 -25.85 -9.23 10.43
C LEU A 109 -27.14 -8.40 10.51
N VAL A 110 -28.20 -8.88 11.19
CA VAL A 110 -29.45 -8.12 11.37
C VAL A 110 -29.20 -6.81 12.12
N THR A 111 -28.20 -6.77 13.01
CA THR A 111 -27.86 -5.57 13.79
C THR A 111 -27.33 -4.43 12.94
N LEU A 112 -26.81 -4.70 11.74
CA LEU A 112 -26.38 -3.67 10.79
C LEU A 112 -27.54 -2.79 10.31
N ARG A 113 -28.77 -3.30 10.31
CA ARG A 113 -29.97 -2.54 9.90
C ARG A 113 -30.30 -1.36 10.83
N GLY A 114 -29.79 -1.38 12.06
CA GLY A 114 -29.98 -0.32 13.05
C GLY A 114 -28.87 0.73 13.06
N LEU A 115 -27.87 0.62 12.18
CA LEU A 115 -26.81 1.60 12.04
C LEU A 115 -27.28 2.77 11.16
N ASP A 116 -26.79 3.96 11.47
CA ASP A 116 -26.94 5.11 10.57
C ASP A 116 -26.27 4.83 9.23
N LYS A 117 -26.81 5.42 8.16
CA LYS A 117 -26.35 5.19 6.79
C LYS A 117 -24.83 5.31 6.63
N VAL A 118 -24.23 6.33 7.25
CA VAL A 118 -22.78 6.58 7.18
C VAL A 118 -21.98 5.45 7.83
N LEU A 119 -22.43 4.94 8.98
CA LEU A 119 -21.76 3.82 9.66
C LEU A 119 -21.92 2.52 8.89
N PHE A 120 -23.09 2.30 8.30
CA PHE A 120 -23.32 1.15 7.45
C PHE A 120 -22.40 1.17 6.22
N ASP A 121 -22.31 2.31 5.53
CA ASP A 121 -21.44 2.47 4.37
C ASP A 121 -19.96 2.26 4.76
N ASP A 122 -19.54 2.76 5.92
CA ASP A 122 -18.20 2.53 6.45
C ASP A 122 -17.95 1.05 6.76
N CYS A 123 -18.92 0.33 7.36
CA CYS A 123 -18.81 -1.11 7.57
C CYS A 123 -18.66 -1.87 6.26
N MET A 124 -19.39 -1.49 5.20
CA MET A 124 -19.28 -2.14 3.89
C MET A 124 -17.93 -1.85 3.22
N ALA A 125 -17.41 -0.63 3.34
CA ALA A 125 -16.08 -0.29 2.84
C ALA A 125 -14.98 -1.10 3.53
N VAL A 126 -15.10 -1.30 4.85
CA VAL A 126 -14.17 -2.13 5.64
C VAL A 126 -14.30 -3.61 5.31
N LEU A 127 -15.52 -4.11 5.10
CA LEU A 127 -15.72 -5.49 4.65
C LEU A 127 -15.12 -5.73 3.26
N ALA A 128 -15.28 -4.76 2.35
CA ALA A 128 -14.65 -4.83 1.03
C ALA A 128 -13.12 -4.83 1.15
N LEU A 129 -12.55 -4.01 2.04
CA LEU A 129 -11.11 -4.01 2.35
C LEU A 129 -10.62 -5.40 2.75
N ASP A 130 -11.27 -6.00 3.74
CA ASP A 130 -10.92 -7.33 4.26
C ASP A 130 -11.04 -8.41 3.18
N ALA A 131 -12.10 -8.37 2.37
CA ALA A 131 -12.41 -9.41 1.37
C ALA A 131 -11.66 -9.27 0.03
N ARG A 132 -11.18 -8.08 -0.35
CA ARG A 132 -10.57 -7.81 -1.67
C ARG A 132 -9.10 -7.44 -1.60
N ALA A 133 -8.71 -6.62 -0.63
CA ALA A 133 -7.30 -6.27 -0.48
C ALA A 133 -6.51 -7.44 0.11
N THR A 134 -7.07 -8.13 1.12
CA THR A 134 -6.53 -9.33 1.81
C THR A 134 -5.03 -9.27 2.15
N ALA A 135 -4.45 -8.06 2.20
CA ALA A 135 -3.01 -7.87 2.29
C ALA A 135 -2.51 -8.01 3.73
N LYS A 136 -3.38 -7.70 4.70
CA LYS A 136 -3.12 -7.71 6.14
C LYS A 136 -4.42 -8.01 6.89
N GLU A 137 -4.29 -8.51 8.12
CA GLU A 137 -5.46 -8.62 9.00
C GLU A 137 -5.98 -7.24 9.41
N ILE A 138 -7.28 -7.13 9.69
CA ILE A 138 -7.93 -5.83 9.91
C ILE A 138 -7.30 -4.99 11.04
N HIS A 139 -6.81 -5.65 12.09
CA HIS A 139 -6.17 -4.98 13.22
C HIS A 139 -4.79 -4.39 12.87
N GLN A 140 -4.10 -4.93 11.86
CA GLN A 140 -2.75 -4.51 11.45
C GLN A 140 -2.75 -3.20 10.65
N TYR A 141 -3.92 -2.72 10.23
CA TYR A 141 -4.08 -1.42 9.58
C TYR A 141 -4.15 -0.26 10.58
N LEU A 142 -4.25 -0.55 11.88
CA LEU A 142 -4.36 0.46 12.94
C LEU A 142 -3.12 0.47 13.81
N ASP A 143 -2.71 1.67 14.23
CA ASP A 143 -1.67 1.83 15.24
C ASP A 143 -2.17 1.25 16.57
N ASN A 144 -1.42 0.29 17.14
CA ASN A 144 -1.81 -0.48 18.34
C ASN A 144 -3.15 -1.25 18.19
N GLY A 145 -3.45 -1.75 16.99
CA GLY A 145 -4.67 -2.48 16.72
C GLY A 145 -4.87 -3.71 17.61
N ASP A 146 -3.83 -4.50 17.87
CA ASP A 146 -3.90 -5.67 18.77
C ASP A 146 -4.46 -5.32 20.15
N THR A 147 -3.89 -4.28 20.78
CA THR A 147 -4.30 -3.81 22.10
C THR A 147 -5.74 -3.29 22.08
N CYS A 148 -6.14 -2.60 21.00
CA CYS A 148 -7.50 -2.09 20.85
C CYS A 148 -8.51 -3.23 20.74
N PHE A 149 -8.26 -4.20 19.86
CA PHE A 149 -9.15 -5.35 19.66
C PHE A 149 -9.22 -6.24 20.90
N GLN A 150 -8.10 -6.46 21.59
CA GLN A 150 -8.08 -7.22 22.84
C GLN A 150 -8.90 -6.53 23.94
N ARG A 151 -8.78 -5.21 24.07
CA ARG A 151 -9.59 -4.43 25.03
C ARG A 151 -11.07 -4.48 24.69
N TRP A 152 -11.43 -4.34 23.42
CA TRP A 152 -12.82 -4.47 22.97
C TRP A 152 -13.39 -5.86 23.25
N ALA A 153 -12.58 -6.91 23.08
CA ALA A 153 -12.94 -8.28 23.41
C ALA A 153 -13.17 -8.50 24.92
N GLN A 154 -12.54 -7.70 25.78
CA GLN A 154 -12.75 -7.71 27.22
C GLN A 154 -13.94 -6.83 27.66
N GLY A 155 -14.61 -6.15 26.72
CA GLY A 155 -15.75 -5.27 27.00
C GLY A 155 -15.36 -3.82 27.35
N GLY A 156 -14.07 -3.45 27.27
CA GLY A 156 -13.62 -2.10 27.58
C GLY A 156 -14.01 -1.08 26.49
N ALA A 157 -14.93 -0.18 26.81
CA ALA A 157 -15.10 1.11 26.13
C ALA A 157 -14.26 2.19 26.87
N GLN A 158 -13.87 3.26 26.17
CA GLN A 158 -13.27 4.47 26.78
C GLN A 158 -14.32 5.54 27.02
#